data_AF-A0AAD6T5A7-F1
#
_entry.id   AF-A0AAD6T5A7-F1
#
_cell.length_a   1.000
_cell.length_b   1.000
_cell.length_c   1.000
_cell.angle_alpha   90.00
_cell.angle_beta   90.00
_cell.angle_gamma   90.00
#
_symmetry.space_group_name_H-M   'P 1'
#
loop_
_entity.id
_entity.type
_entity.pdbx_description
1 polymer ?
#
loop_
_entity_poly.entity_id
_entity_poly.type
_entity_poly.pdbx_seq_one_letter_code
_entity_poly.pdbx_strand_id
1 'polypeptide(L)'
;MAKFFRDHTSVLVAADEGSRTSSVSDSGDPPSTAFLEDLETYKNFYDPDAPCGVHDVDLQDPALTSSYRNLPPLPAGRQILPSYDPARMSGGSYDTDTKGGRAKFSSWKSHIKNMLARNCIGAILFVESKPNFINPSRVSPLTLSRQLAAGSSGTQRLMYDSKIAVCVSAVFCTESVVVTAAKIGGKSERLRKWVSGIFHNQEWERFEALMCLVFGQEILYAQINNKKAISFQTMISPENSSASKDTDTRFDKNAPADMFSPIVAKKGTPSRPKPRPIGTPTKTLLAFDEHLYDARKTPFDFEFDLPRISTVLPSFTGDIPFSSFIVVGYTASTYNGALGGSTERVTHLGCNVIWIIVCGTPTLRR
;
A
#
# COMPACT_ATOMS: atom_id res chain seq x y z
N MET A 1 32.17 17.57 -34.68
CA MET A 1 31.82 18.97 -34.98
C MET A 1 31.77 19.73 -33.65
N ALA A 2 32.65 20.71 -33.51
CA ALA A 2 32.76 21.80 -32.51
C ALA A 2 32.26 21.62 -31.06
N LYS A 3 33.22 21.65 -30.12
CA LYS A 3 33.05 22.00 -28.69
C LYS A 3 32.71 23.49 -28.56
N PHE A 4 31.82 23.84 -27.63
CA PHE A 4 31.72 25.18 -27.06
C PHE A 4 31.59 25.06 -25.53
N PHE A 5 32.65 25.47 -24.82
CA PHE A 5 32.61 25.82 -23.41
C PHE A 5 32.29 27.32 -23.31
N ARG A 6 31.40 27.71 -22.41
CA ARG A 6 31.25 29.09 -21.95
C ARG A 6 31.23 29.11 -20.43
N ASP A 7 32.23 29.79 -19.90
CA ASP A 7 32.35 30.20 -18.51
C ASP A 7 31.24 31.19 -18.14
N HIS A 8 30.70 31.04 -16.93
CA HIS A 8 29.95 32.09 -16.25
C HIS A 8 30.59 32.38 -14.90
N THR A 9 31.18 33.57 -14.81
CA THR A 9 31.62 34.26 -13.61
C THR A 9 30.45 35.09 -13.06
N SER A 10 30.17 35.01 -11.77
CA SER A 10 29.36 35.97 -10.99
C SER A 10 29.81 35.88 -9.52
N VAL A 11 30.73 36.72 -9.07
CA VAL A 11 30.50 38.03 -8.41
C VAL A 11 29.83 37.87 -7.04
N LEU A 12 30.68 38.00 -6.01
CA LEU A 12 30.36 38.22 -4.60
C LEU A 12 29.76 39.62 -4.40
N VAL A 13 28.68 39.72 -3.61
CA VAL A 13 28.26 40.96 -2.97
C VAL A 13 28.05 40.66 -1.49
N ALA A 14 28.74 41.43 -0.64
CA ALA A 14 28.66 41.38 0.81
C ALA A 14 27.71 42.47 1.34
N ALA A 15 27.04 42.13 2.45
CA ALA A 15 26.56 42.93 3.59
C ALA A 15 25.90 44.31 3.36
N ASP A 16 24.71 44.52 3.97
CA ASP A 16 24.60 45.44 5.11
C ASP A 16 23.26 45.28 5.89
N GLU A 17 23.28 45.84 7.09
CA GLU A 17 22.47 45.77 8.31
C GLU A 17 20.96 46.10 8.26
N GLY A 18 20.24 45.64 9.30
CA GLY A 18 18.86 46.06 9.58
C GLY A 18 18.25 45.48 10.86
N SER A 19 18.77 45.89 12.01
CA SER A 19 18.22 45.60 13.36
C SER A 19 16.79 46.13 13.54
N ARG A 20 15.83 45.25 13.86
CA ARG A 20 14.58 45.59 14.56
C ARG A 20 14.14 44.45 15.48
N THR A 21 14.20 44.75 16.77
CA THR A 21 13.69 43.94 17.88
C THR A 21 12.16 44.01 17.95
N SER A 22 11.48 42.88 17.87
CA SER A 22 10.09 42.73 18.30
C SER A 22 9.94 41.45 19.12
N SER A 23 9.69 41.62 20.41
CA SER A 23 9.41 40.57 21.38
C SER A 23 8.08 39.88 21.07
N VAL A 24 8.16 38.65 20.54
CA VAL A 24 7.02 37.73 20.44
C VAL A 24 7.23 36.65 21.49
N SER A 25 6.25 36.52 22.39
CA SER A 25 6.21 35.49 23.44
C SER A 25 6.04 34.12 22.80
N ASP A 26 7.16 33.42 22.70
CA ASP A 26 7.31 32.03 22.24
C ASP A 26 6.75 31.08 23.30
N SER A 27 5.50 30.64 23.13
CA SER A 27 5.00 29.42 23.78
C SER A 27 5.29 28.23 22.86
N GLY A 28 6.58 27.97 22.66
CA GLY A 28 7.07 26.84 21.89
C GLY A 28 6.83 25.55 22.66
N ASP A 29 5.87 24.75 22.21
CA ASP A 29 5.96 23.31 22.44
C ASP A 29 7.34 22.86 21.93
N PRO A 30 8.10 22.06 22.71
CA PRO A 30 9.41 21.62 22.27
C PRO A 30 9.25 20.91 20.92
N PRO A 31 10.08 21.24 19.92
CA PRO A 31 10.04 20.53 18.65
C PRO A 31 10.20 19.04 18.96
N SER A 32 9.26 18.23 18.48
CA SER A 32 9.36 16.78 18.45
C SER A 32 10.77 16.41 17.99
N THR A 33 11.64 16.00 18.91
CA THR A 33 13.02 15.62 18.62
C THR A 33 12.99 14.34 17.80
N ALA A 34 12.97 14.47 16.47
CA ALA A 34 13.25 13.36 15.57
C ALA A 34 14.74 13.03 15.71
N PHE A 35 15.06 11.78 16.06
CA PHE A 35 16.45 11.36 16.16
C PHE A 35 16.98 11.06 14.76
N LEU A 36 18.28 11.26 14.53
CA LEU A 36 18.89 11.03 13.20
C LEU A 36 18.65 9.59 12.69
N GLU A 37 18.54 8.64 13.61
CA GLU A 37 18.21 7.22 13.36
C GLU A 37 16.78 6.99 12.83
N ASP A 38 15.84 7.91 13.06
CA ASP A 38 14.48 7.87 12.50
C ASP A 38 14.44 8.24 10.99
N LEU A 39 15.56 8.72 10.44
CA LEU A 39 15.69 9.17 9.05
C LEU A 39 16.48 8.21 8.16
N GLU A 40 16.88 7.04 8.66
CA GLU A 40 17.63 6.07 7.86
C GLU A 40 16.80 5.57 6.69
N THR A 41 17.06 6.18 5.53
CA THR A 41 16.49 5.83 4.26
C THR A 41 17.50 5.02 3.49
N TYR A 42 17.18 3.76 3.24
CA TYR A 42 18.06 2.86 2.50
C TYR A 42 17.69 2.92 1.02
N LYS A 43 18.64 3.32 0.18
CA LYS A 43 18.56 3.15 -1.27
C LYS A 43 19.16 1.80 -1.64
N ASN A 44 18.50 1.07 -2.53
CA ASN A 44 19.00 -0.21 -3.00
C ASN A 44 20.02 0.00 -4.12
N PHE A 45 20.95 -0.94 -4.23
CA PHE A 45 21.79 -1.05 -5.41
C PHE A 45 20.92 -1.56 -6.56
N TYR A 46 20.66 -0.67 -7.52
CA TYR A 46 19.90 -0.97 -8.72
C TYR A 46 20.73 -0.51 -9.92
N ASP A 47 20.92 -1.42 -10.87
CA ASP A 47 21.61 -1.14 -12.12
C ASP A 47 20.56 -1.03 -13.25
N PRO A 48 20.28 0.19 -13.76
CA PRO A 48 19.33 0.40 -14.84
C PRO A 48 19.81 -0.17 -16.19
N ASP A 49 21.10 -0.50 -16.32
CA ASP A 49 21.68 -1.04 -17.55
C ASP A 49 21.76 -2.58 -17.52
N ALA A 50 21.43 -3.21 -16.39
CA ALA A 50 21.39 -4.66 -16.27
C ALA A 50 20.28 -5.28 -17.14
N PRO A 51 20.50 -6.50 -17.69
CA PRO A 51 19.45 -7.19 -18.44
C PRO A 51 18.24 -7.49 -17.54
N CYS A 52 17.04 -7.34 -18.10
CA CYS A 52 15.82 -7.64 -17.37
C CYS A 52 15.67 -9.15 -17.16
N GLY A 53 15.67 -9.59 -15.91
CA GLY A 53 15.48 -10.97 -15.51
C GLY A 53 14.03 -11.43 -15.37
N VAL A 54 13.06 -10.51 -15.45
CA VAL A 54 11.61 -10.80 -15.40
C VAL A 54 10.90 -10.29 -16.66
N HIS A 55 11.18 -10.97 -17.77
CA HIS A 55 10.61 -10.68 -19.10
C HIS A 55 10.29 -11.96 -19.86
N ASP A 56 9.55 -12.87 -19.25
CA ASP A 56 9.08 -14.09 -19.92
C ASP A 56 7.90 -13.76 -20.85
N VAL A 57 8.12 -13.90 -22.15
CA VAL A 57 7.11 -13.61 -23.19
C VAL A 57 5.87 -14.50 -23.03
N ASP A 58 6.01 -15.72 -22.51
CA ASP A 58 4.90 -16.66 -22.35
C ASP A 58 3.94 -16.24 -21.23
N LEU A 59 4.40 -15.37 -20.32
CA LEU A 59 3.60 -14.80 -19.24
C LEU A 59 2.93 -13.49 -19.61
N GLN A 60 3.30 -12.89 -20.75
CA GLN A 60 2.70 -11.64 -21.21
C GLN A 60 1.26 -11.87 -21.69
N ASP A 61 0.36 -10.97 -21.31
CA ASP A 61 -0.97 -10.99 -21.89
C ASP A 61 -0.91 -10.48 -23.35
N PRO A 62 -1.49 -11.20 -24.32
CA PRO A 62 -1.48 -10.79 -25.73
C PRO A 62 -2.09 -9.41 -25.99
N ALA A 63 -3.07 -8.98 -25.17
CA ALA A 63 -3.68 -7.66 -25.32
C ALA A 63 -2.79 -6.52 -24.79
N LEU A 64 -1.72 -6.84 -24.06
CA LEU A 64 -0.83 -5.89 -23.40
C LEU A 64 0.64 -6.00 -23.83
N THR A 65 0.97 -6.85 -24.81
CA THR A 65 2.35 -7.14 -25.25
C THR A 65 3.18 -5.89 -25.51
N SER A 66 2.62 -4.89 -26.21
CA SER A 66 3.33 -3.64 -26.51
C SER A 66 3.72 -2.85 -25.27
N SER A 67 2.94 -2.96 -24.19
CA SER A 67 3.19 -2.26 -22.92
C SER A 67 4.38 -2.83 -22.13
N TYR A 68 4.84 -4.04 -22.46
CA TYR A 68 5.92 -4.71 -21.73
C TYR A 68 7.32 -4.36 -22.25
N ARG A 69 7.43 -3.72 -23.42
CA ARG A 69 8.72 -3.51 -24.12
C ARG A 69 9.71 -2.59 -23.37
N ASN A 70 9.21 -1.56 -22.70
CA ASN A 70 10.04 -0.50 -22.11
C ASN A 70 9.91 -0.44 -20.59
N LEU A 71 9.65 -1.57 -19.95
CA LEU A 71 9.56 -1.60 -18.50
C LEU A 71 10.95 -1.59 -17.85
N PRO A 72 11.10 -0.99 -16.65
CA PRO A 72 12.37 -1.00 -15.94
C PRO A 72 12.92 -2.43 -15.79
N PRO A 73 14.21 -2.67 -16.07
CA PRO A 73 14.80 -3.98 -15.82
C PRO A 73 14.72 -4.31 -14.34
N LEU A 74 14.50 -5.58 -14.03
CA LEU A 74 14.39 -6.10 -12.67
C LEU A 74 15.12 -7.44 -12.59
N PRO A 75 15.74 -7.79 -11.44
CA PRO A 75 16.54 -9.00 -11.32
C PRO A 75 15.65 -10.27 -11.35
N ALA A 76 16.21 -11.36 -11.88
CA ALA A 76 15.62 -12.69 -11.77
C ALA A 76 15.85 -13.31 -10.38
N GLY A 77 15.25 -14.48 -10.14
CA GLY A 77 15.55 -15.32 -8.97
C GLY A 77 15.03 -14.80 -7.63
N ARG A 78 14.16 -13.79 -7.65
CA ARG A 78 13.48 -13.26 -6.46
C ARG A 78 12.14 -13.97 -6.26
N GLN A 79 11.75 -14.20 -5.01
CA GLN A 79 10.53 -14.96 -4.69
C GLN A 79 9.75 -14.38 -3.50
N ILE A 80 8.42 -14.40 -3.59
CA ILE A 80 7.50 -14.22 -2.48
C ILE A 80 6.80 -15.56 -2.23
N LEU A 81 7.11 -16.17 -1.09
CA LEU A 81 6.57 -17.46 -0.69
C LEU A 81 5.41 -17.29 0.32
N PRO A 82 4.53 -18.29 0.48
CA PRO A 82 3.51 -18.28 1.52
C PRO A 82 4.13 -18.22 2.92
N SER A 83 3.56 -17.41 3.81
CA SER A 83 4.03 -17.24 5.20
C SER A 83 3.70 -18.41 6.15
N TYR A 84 3.11 -19.48 5.63
CA TYR A 84 2.85 -20.72 6.37
C TYR A 84 3.75 -21.82 5.82
N ASP A 85 4.08 -22.79 6.69
CA ASP A 85 4.87 -23.95 6.31
C ASP A 85 4.01 -24.90 5.44
N PRO A 86 4.32 -25.06 4.13
CA PRO A 86 3.57 -25.95 3.26
C PRO A 86 3.65 -27.41 3.71
N ALA A 87 4.77 -27.82 4.34
CA ALA A 87 4.98 -29.19 4.80
C ALA A 87 4.10 -29.55 6.01
N ARG A 88 3.62 -28.54 6.75
CA ARG A 88 2.69 -28.71 7.89
C ARG A 88 1.23 -28.76 7.49
N MET A 89 0.87 -28.48 6.24
CA MET A 89 -0.47 -28.78 5.74
C MET A 89 -0.58 -30.28 5.41
N SER A 90 -0.80 -31.07 6.45
CA SER A 90 -1.01 -32.52 6.35
C SER A 90 -2.16 -32.83 5.38
N GLY A 91 -1.83 -33.41 4.21
CA GLY A 91 -2.80 -34.08 3.33
C GLY A 91 -3.02 -33.48 1.94
N GLY A 92 -2.31 -32.43 1.53
CA GLY A 92 -2.39 -31.88 0.18
C GLY A 92 -1.04 -31.88 -0.51
N SER A 93 -0.95 -32.45 -1.73
CA SER A 93 0.14 -32.14 -2.65
C SER A 93 0.09 -30.63 -2.93
N TYR A 94 0.93 -29.86 -2.24
CA TYR A 94 1.07 -28.44 -2.55
C TYR A 94 1.78 -28.37 -3.90
N ASP A 95 1.09 -27.84 -4.90
CA ASP A 95 1.68 -27.53 -6.19
C ASP A 95 2.91 -26.64 -5.96
N THR A 96 4.09 -27.24 -6.11
CA THR A 96 5.39 -26.60 -5.96
C THR A 96 5.63 -25.55 -7.05
N ASP A 97 4.74 -25.48 -8.05
CA ASP A 97 4.58 -24.31 -8.89
C ASP A 97 4.08 -23.14 -8.02
N THR A 98 5.05 -22.51 -7.37
CA THR A 98 4.91 -21.32 -6.54
C THR A 98 4.75 -20.06 -7.38
N LYS A 99 4.79 -20.18 -8.72
CA LYS A 99 4.52 -19.06 -9.63
C LYS A 99 3.12 -18.51 -9.33
N GLY A 100 3.10 -17.37 -8.65
CA GLY A 100 1.92 -16.55 -8.52
C GLY A 100 1.55 -15.93 -9.87
N GLY A 101 0.41 -15.26 -9.91
CA GLY A 101 -0.09 -14.71 -11.16
C GLY A 101 -0.64 -15.80 -12.09
N ARG A 102 -1.96 -15.90 -12.14
CA ARG A 102 -2.66 -16.85 -13.03
C ARG A 102 -3.76 -16.18 -13.86
N ALA A 103 -3.96 -14.86 -13.68
CA ALA A 103 -4.94 -14.12 -14.42
C ALA A 103 -4.37 -13.63 -15.76
N LYS A 104 -5.12 -13.81 -16.85
CA LYS A 104 -4.83 -13.22 -18.16
C LYS A 104 -5.83 -12.11 -18.43
N PHE A 105 -5.36 -10.91 -18.79
CA PHE A 105 -6.26 -9.78 -19.07
C PHE A 105 -7.21 -10.07 -20.25
N SER A 106 -6.69 -10.73 -21.29
CA SER A 106 -7.42 -11.18 -22.46
C SER A 106 -8.62 -12.09 -22.16
N SER A 107 -8.61 -12.83 -21.04
CA SER A 107 -9.73 -13.71 -20.67
C SER A 107 -10.89 -12.97 -19.99
N TRP A 108 -10.71 -11.73 -19.53
CA TRP A 108 -11.74 -11.03 -18.76
C TRP A 108 -13.00 -10.72 -19.57
N LYS A 109 -12.86 -10.45 -20.87
CA LYS A 109 -14.00 -10.11 -21.75
C LYS A 109 -15.06 -11.23 -21.77
N SER A 110 -14.65 -12.50 -21.68
CA SER A 110 -15.59 -13.62 -21.64
C SER A 110 -16.21 -13.82 -20.26
N HIS A 111 -15.55 -13.36 -19.19
CA HIS A 111 -15.99 -13.55 -17.80
C HIS A 111 -16.85 -12.38 -17.28
N ILE A 112 -16.52 -11.15 -17.66
CA ILE A 112 -17.20 -9.92 -17.20
C ILE A 112 -17.63 -9.09 -18.41
N LYS A 113 -18.87 -9.30 -18.84
CA LYS A 113 -19.43 -8.62 -20.03
C LYS A 113 -19.61 -7.11 -19.85
N ASN A 114 -19.84 -6.65 -18.63
CA ASN A 114 -20.14 -5.25 -18.30
C ASN A 114 -18.93 -4.50 -17.72
N MET A 115 -17.70 -4.95 -18.03
CA MET A 115 -16.48 -4.32 -17.56
C MET A 115 -16.12 -3.11 -18.45
N LEU A 116 -15.77 -1.97 -17.83
CA LEU A 116 -15.14 -0.88 -18.57
C LEU A 116 -13.68 -1.23 -18.82
N ALA A 117 -13.41 -1.83 -19.99
CA ALA A 117 -12.07 -2.28 -20.37
C ALA A 117 -11.01 -1.16 -20.27
N ARG A 118 -11.38 0.10 -20.56
CA ARG A 118 -10.50 1.27 -20.39
C ARG A 118 -9.99 1.40 -18.96
N ASN A 119 -10.86 1.25 -17.95
CA ASN A 119 -10.46 1.38 -16.55
C ASN A 119 -9.54 0.21 -16.15
N CYS A 120 -9.84 -1.01 -16.60
CA CYS A 120 -9.01 -2.17 -16.30
C CYS A 120 -7.61 -2.10 -16.94
N ILE A 121 -7.54 -1.71 -18.21
CA ILE A 121 -6.26 -1.49 -18.90
C ILE A 121 -5.52 -0.34 -18.23
N GLY A 122 -6.20 0.78 -17.96
CA GLY A 122 -5.62 1.92 -17.25
C GLY A 122 -5.02 1.54 -15.90
N ALA A 123 -5.69 0.68 -15.13
CA ALA A 123 -5.18 0.18 -13.86
C ALA A 123 -3.92 -0.69 -14.00
N ILE A 124 -3.85 -1.54 -15.01
CA ILE A 124 -2.69 -2.43 -15.25
C ILE A 124 -1.49 -1.61 -15.77
N LEU A 125 -1.75 -0.64 -16.66
CA LEU A 125 -0.73 0.18 -17.30
C LEU A 125 -0.29 1.39 -16.47
N PHE A 126 -1.03 1.73 -15.42
CA PHE A 126 -0.68 2.77 -14.47
C PHE A 126 0.75 2.58 -13.98
N VAL A 127 1.54 3.65 -13.94
CA VAL A 127 2.93 3.63 -13.45
C VAL A 127 3.01 4.32 -12.09
N GLU A 128 2.64 5.59 -12.04
CA GLU A 128 2.68 6.41 -10.83
C GLU A 128 1.76 7.63 -10.95
N SER A 129 1.34 8.17 -9.81
CA SER A 129 0.60 9.43 -9.69
C SER A 129 1.01 10.12 -8.41
N LYS A 130 1.22 11.45 -8.48
CA LYS A 130 1.56 12.24 -7.31
C LYS A 130 0.35 12.33 -6.36
N PRO A 131 0.57 12.38 -5.02
CA PRO A 131 1.87 12.55 -4.39
C PRO A 131 2.66 11.26 -4.17
N ASN A 132 2.03 10.09 -4.12
CA ASN A 132 2.67 8.86 -3.64
C ASN A 132 2.02 7.55 -4.14
N PHE A 133 1.24 7.58 -5.22
CA PHE A 133 0.65 6.38 -5.79
C PHE A 133 1.62 5.75 -6.80
N ILE A 134 1.84 4.45 -6.70
CA ILE A 134 2.72 3.71 -7.61
C ILE A 134 2.10 2.37 -7.99
N ASN A 135 2.41 1.87 -9.18
CA ASN A 135 2.19 0.47 -9.52
C ASN A 135 3.50 -0.29 -9.39
N PRO A 136 3.64 -1.19 -8.39
CA PRO A 136 4.87 -1.96 -8.20
C PRO A 136 5.27 -2.83 -9.40
N SER A 137 4.34 -3.19 -10.28
CA SER A 137 4.66 -3.98 -11.47
C SER A 137 5.24 -3.12 -12.60
N ARG A 138 5.22 -1.79 -12.49
CA ARG A 138 5.57 -0.86 -13.57
C ARG A 138 6.57 0.24 -13.18
N VAL A 139 6.57 0.66 -11.93
CA VAL A 139 7.42 1.75 -11.42
C VAL A 139 8.92 1.41 -11.47
N SER A 140 9.76 2.43 -11.63
CA SER A 140 11.22 2.27 -11.56
C SER A 140 11.69 2.09 -10.11
N PRO A 141 12.60 1.14 -9.82
CA PRO A 141 13.18 1.01 -8.48
C PRO A 141 13.95 2.26 -8.01
N LEU A 142 14.41 3.11 -8.94
CA LEU A 142 15.19 4.32 -8.64
C LEU A 142 14.41 5.38 -7.84
N THR A 143 13.09 5.40 -7.98
CA THR A 143 12.21 6.35 -7.27
C THR A 143 11.78 5.83 -5.90
N LEU A 144 12.19 4.61 -5.55
CA LEU A 144 11.80 3.93 -4.33
C LEU A 144 12.93 3.87 -3.32
N SER A 145 12.53 3.92 -2.06
CA SER A 145 13.40 3.63 -0.94
C SER A 145 12.64 2.86 0.13
N ARG A 146 13.34 2.42 1.17
CA ARG A 146 12.72 1.89 2.37
C ARG A 146 13.14 2.71 3.58
N GLN A 147 12.22 2.86 4.52
CA GLN A 147 12.45 3.54 5.79
C GLN A 147 12.15 2.59 6.94
N LEU A 148 13.00 2.59 7.97
CA LEU A 148 12.72 1.87 9.20
C LEU A 148 11.56 2.54 9.95
N ALA A 149 10.57 1.76 10.40
CA ALA A 149 9.48 2.28 11.19
C ALA A 149 9.95 2.54 12.63
N ALA A 150 9.79 3.78 13.10
CA ALA A 150 10.15 4.19 14.45
C ALA A 150 9.54 3.26 15.52
N GLY A 151 10.34 2.89 16.52
CA GLY A 151 9.92 2.04 17.63
C GLY A 151 9.64 0.58 17.28
N SER A 152 9.98 0.13 16.07
CA SER A 152 9.84 -1.28 15.65
C SER A 152 11.21 -1.93 15.48
N SER A 153 11.35 -3.18 15.97
CA SER A 153 12.57 -3.96 15.75
C SER A 153 12.59 -4.52 14.32
N GLY A 154 12.93 -3.66 13.35
CA GLY A 154 13.19 -4.08 11.96
C GLY A 154 11.99 -4.01 11.01
N THR A 155 10.87 -3.37 11.37
CA THR A 155 9.80 -3.15 10.38
C THR A 155 10.23 -2.06 9.41
N GLN A 156 10.17 -2.33 8.11
CA GLN A 156 10.51 -1.35 7.08
C GLN A 156 9.27 -1.02 6.26
N ARG A 157 9.14 0.24 5.84
CA ARG A 157 8.03 0.72 5.00
C ARG A 157 8.56 1.05 3.61
N LEU A 158 7.75 0.76 2.60
CA LEU A 158 8.03 1.20 1.24
C LEU A 158 7.78 2.71 1.12
N MET A 159 8.75 3.42 0.56
CA MET A 159 8.71 4.86 0.37
C MET A 159 8.84 5.19 -1.12
N TYR A 160 8.15 6.25 -1.54
CA TYR A 160 8.24 6.87 -2.85
C TYR A 160 8.40 8.38 -2.65
N ASP A 161 9.46 8.97 -3.20
CA ASP A 161 9.80 10.40 -3.01
C ASP A 161 9.66 10.87 -1.56
N SER A 162 10.25 10.11 -0.61
CA SER A 162 10.22 10.40 0.83
C SER A 162 8.83 10.37 1.49
N LYS A 163 7.80 9.88 0.81
CA LYS A 163 6.47 9.62 1.37
C LYS A 163 6.19 8.12 1.40
N ILE A 164 5.35 7.67 2.33
CA ILE A 164 4.90 6.27 2.34
C ILE A 164 4.22 5.98 1.01
N ALA A 165 4.67 4.97 0.28
CA ALA A 165 4.08 4.62 -1.00
C ALA A 165 2.70 3.99 -0.83
N VAL A 166 1.76 4.40 -1.68
CA VAL A 166 0.47 3.73 -1.89
C VAL A 166 0.59 2.91 -3.17
N CYS A 167 0.84 1.62 -3.00
CA CYS A 167 0.85 0.65 -4.08
C CYS A 167 -0.56 0.48 -4.64
N VAL A 168 -0.66 0.43 -5.95
CA VAL A 168 -1.89 0.22 -6.73
C VAL A 168 -1.69 -1.02 -7.57
N SER A 169 -2.52 -2.04 -7.36
CA SER A 169 -2.42 -3.30 -8.10
C SER A 169 -3.78 -3.79 -8.57
N ALA A 170 -3.86 -4.15 -9.85
CA ALA A 170 -5.04 -4.77 -10.43
C ALA A 170 -4.98 -6.29 -10.23
N VAL A 171 -6.05 -6.87 -9.69
CA VAL A 171 -6.08 -8.29 -9.33
C VAL A 171 -7.43 -8.93 -9.64
N PHE A 172 -7.39 -10.24 -9.88
CA PHE A 172 -8.56 -11.10 -9.87
C PHE A 172 -8.98 -11.41 -8.43
N CYS A 173 -10.16 -10.94 -8.02
CA CYS A 173 -10.67 -11.13 -6.67
C CYS A 173 -11.05 -12.60 -6.42
N THR A 174 -10.44 -13.22 -5.41
CA THR A 174 -10.70 -14.61 -5.01
C THR A 174 -11.46 -14.75 -3.70
N GLU A 175 -11.39 -13.72 -2.85
CA GLU A 175 -12.02 -13.67 -1.55
C GLU A 175 -12.16 -12.21 -1.15
N SER A 176 -13.28 -11.87 -0.50
CA SER A 176 -13.56 -10.52 -0.02
C SER A 176 -14.32 -10.61 1.28
N VAL A 177 -13.76 -10.04 2.33
CA VAL A 177 -14.37 -9.87 3.65
C VAL A 177 -14.19 -8.42 4.04
N VAL A 178 -15.01 -7.58 3.41
CA VAL A 178 -14.82 -6.12 3.39
C VAL A 178 -15.98 -5.37 4.04
N VAL A 179 -17.20 -5.91 3.95
CA VAL A 179 -18.37 -5.32 4.61
C VAL A 179 -18.38 -5.69 6.08
N THR A 180 -18.44 -6.99 6.39
CA THR A 180 -18.45 -7.47 7.77
C THR A 180 -17.05 -7.92 8.18
N ALA A 181 -16.42 -7.21 9.11
CA ALA A 181 -15.12 -7.63 9.62
C ALA A 181 -15.24 -9.03 10.27
N ALA A 182 -14.37 -9.96 9.89
CA ALA A 182 -14.38 -11.27 10.53
C ALA A 182 -13.58 -11.24 11.81
N LYS A 183 -14.04 -12.03 12.79
CA LYS A 183 -13.31 -12.29 14.04
C LYS A 183 -12.17 -13.27 13.75
N ILE A 184 -10.93 -12.85 14.00
CA ILE A 184 -9.73 -13.67 13.86
C ILE A 184 -9.07 -13.80 15.24
N GLY A 185 -8.73 -15.02 15.63
CA GLY A 185 -8.05 -15.34 16.89
C GLY A 185 -9.02 -15.81 17.98
N GLY A 186 -8.58 -16.78 18.78
CA GLY A 186 -9.39 -17.36 19.86
C GLY A 186 -9.59 -16.39 21.04
N LYS A 187 -8.59 -16.29 21.92
CA LYS A 187 -8.70 -15.55 23.21
C LYS A 187 -8.68 -14.02 23.09
N SER A 188 -8.30 -13.47 21.94
CA SER A 188 -8.35 -12.03 21.69
C SER A 188 -9.10 -11.82 20.39
N GLU A 189 -10.35 -11.40 20.49
CA GLU A 189 -11.17 -11.07 19.34
C GLU A 189 -10.50 -9.91 18.59
N ARG A 190 -10.01 -10.19 17.39
CA ARG A 190 -9.45 -9.18 16.51
C ARG A 190 -10.29 -9.15 15.25
N LEU A 191 -10.96 -8.04 15.02
CA LEU A 191 -11.68 -7.81 13.78
C LEU A 191 -10.69 -7.48 12.68
N ARG A 192 -10.77 -8.21 11.57
CA ARG A 192 -9.97 -7.94 10.38
C ARG A 192 -10.85 -7.96 9.15
N LYS A 193 -10.60 -7.00 8.27
CA LYS A 193 -11.13 -6.97 6.91
C LYS A 193 -10.01 -7.25 5.92
N TRP A 194 -10.30 -8.00 4.87
CA TRP A 194 -9.35 -8.33 3.83
C TRP A 194 -10.00 -8.56 2.47
N VAL A 195 -9.16 -8.47 1.44
CA VAL A 195 -9.44 -8.96 0.10
C VAL A 195 -8.25 -9.79 -0.35
N SER A 196 -8.48 -10.85 -1.13
CA SER A 196 -7.41 -11.66 -1.69
C SER A 196 -7.49 -11.66 -3.20
N GLY A 197 -6.35 -11.40 -3.85
CA GLY A 197 -6.26 -11.20 -5.29
C GLY A 197 -5.18 -12.03 -5.96
N ILE A 198 -5.48 -12.56 -7.15
CA ILE A 198 -4.47 -13.14 -8.04
C ILE A 198 -4.05 -12.06 -9.04
N PHE A 199 -2.75 -11.78 -9.11
CA PHE A 199 -2.20 -10.86 -10.10
C PHE A 199 -2.32 -11.41 -11.53
N HIS A 200 -2.19 -10.52 -12.52
CA HIS A 200 -1.90 -10.98 -13.87
C HIS A 200 -0.47 -11.53 -13.95
N ASN A 201 -0.23 -12.54 -14.79
CA ASN A 201 1.01 -13.32 -14.79
C ASN A 201 2.28 -12.46 -14.80
N GLN A 202 2.48 -11.65 -15.85
CA GLN A 202 3.64 -10.76 -15.95
C GLN A 202 3.69 -9.69 -14.85
N GLU A 203 2.53 -9.24 -14.35
CA GLU A 203 2.48 -8.25 -13.27
C GLU A 203 2.97 -8.85 -11.94
N TRP A 204 2.70 -10.14 -11.69
CA TRP A 204 3.16 -10.84 -10.49
C TRP A 204 4.68 -10.91 -10.42
N GLU A 205 5.35 -11.40 -11.47
CA GLU A 205 6.81 -11.55 -11.46
C GLU A 205 7.52 -10.21 -11.24
N ARG A 206 6.97 -9.15 -11.82
CA ARG A 206 7.51 -7.80 -11.65
C ARG A 206 7.26 -7.25 -10.24
N PHE A 207 6.06 -7.46 -9.69
CA PHE A 207 5.74 -7.12 -8.31
C PHE A 207 6.69 -7.82 -7.33
N GLU A 208 6.89 -9.13 -7.51
CA GLU A 208 7.76 -9.97 -6.69
C GLU A 208 9.22 -9.51 -6.75
N ALA A 209 9.76 -9.36 -7.96
CA ALA A 209 11.13 -8.91 -8.15
C ALA A 209 11.35 -7.50 -7.59
N LEU A 210 10.41 -6.58 -7.78
CA LEU A 210 10.51 -5.23 -7.24
C LEU A 210 10.48 -5.24 -5.70
N MET A 211 9.51 -5.91 -5.08
CA MET A 211 9.40 -5.92 -3.61
C MET A 211 10.65 -6.51 -2.97
N CYS A 212 11.12 -7.65 -3.48
CA CYS A 212 12.36 -8.27 -3.02
C CYS A 212 13.58 -7.36 -3.22
N LEU A 213 13.70 -6.71 -4.39
CA LEU A 213 14.78 -5.76 -4.65
C LEU A 213 14.73 -4.59 -3.66
N VAL A 214 13.57 -3.96 -3.48
CA VAL A 214 13.44 -2.74 -2.67
C VAL A 214 13.62 -3.00 -1.18
N PHE A 215 13.19 -4.17 -0.69
CA PHE A 215 13.43 -4.59 0.70
C PHE A 215 14.78 -5.29 0.90
N GLY A 216 15.59 -5.44 -0.15
CA GLY A 216 16.92 -6.03 -0.07
C GLY A 216 16.89 -7.49 0.37
N GLN A 217 15.86 -8.23 -0.04
CA GLN A 217 15.67 -9.65 0.28
C GLN A 217 15.65 -10.47 -1.01
N GLU A 218 16.23 -11.65 -1.02
CA GLU A 218 16.04 -12.60 -2.14
C GLU A 218 14.66 -13.24 -2.07
N ILE A 219 14.24 -13.59 -0.85
CA ILE A 219 12.97 -14.24 -0.54
C ILE A 219 12.21 -13.40 0.49
N LEU A 220 10.94 -13.14 0.19
CA LEU A 220 9.96 -12.56 1.12
C LEU A 220 8.86 -13.58 1.41
N TYR A 221 8.19 -13.45 2.54
CA TYR A 221 7.06 -14.31 2.92
C TYR A 221 5.77 -13.51 3.05
N ALA A 222 4.72 -13.85 2.33
CA ALA A 222 3.45 -13.11 2.35
C ALA A 222 2.26 -14.01 2.68
N GLN A 223 1.15 -13.40 3.08
CA GLN A 223 -0.11 -14.10 3.25
C GLN A 223 -0.70 -14.44 1.87
N ILE A 224 -0.27 -15.57 1.30
CA ILE A 224 -0.74 -16.12 0.03
C ILE A 224 -1.60 -17.34 0.32
N ASN A 225 -2.85 -17.37 -0.12
CA ASN A 225 -3.74 -18.52 0.12
C ASN A 225 -3.48 -19.69 -0.86
N ASN A 226 -4.19 -20.80 -0.67
CA ASN A 226 -4.09 -22.00 -1.51
C ASN A 226 -4.48 -21.77 -2.99
N LYS A 227 -5.17 -20.67 -3.30
CA LYS A 227 -5.51 -20.26 -4.68
C LYS A 227 -4.41 -19.38 -5.31
N LYS A 228 -3.22 -19.30 -4.70
CA LYS A 228 -2.10 -18.44 -5.12
C LYS A 228 -2.49 -16.95 -5.13
N ALA A 229 -3.45 -16.56 -4.29
CA ALA A 229 -3.88 -15.18 -4.15
C ALA A 229 -3.23 -14.54 -2.93
N ILE A 230 -2.62 -13.38 -3.11
CA ILE A 230 -2.07 -12.59 -2.01
C ILE A 230 -3.20 -11.84 -1.32
N SER A 231 -3.14 -11.77 0.01
CA SER A 231 -4.14 -11.09 0.83
C SER A 231 -3.70 -9.68 1.19
N PHE A 232 -4.59 -8.72 0.94
CA PHE A 232 -4.47 -7.33 1.36
C PHE A 232 -5.42 -7.10 2.52
N GLN A 233 -4.90 -6.67 3.66
CA GLN A 233 -5.67 -6.71 4.89
C GLN A 233 -5.52 -5.43 5.70
N THR A 234 -6.51 -5.13 6.53
CA THR A 234 -6.43 -4.04 7.49
C THR A 234 -5.44 -4.38 8.61
N MET A 235 -4.83 -3.34 9.19
CA MET A 235 -4.08 -3.50 10.44
C MET A 235 -5.05 -3.87 11.55
N ILE A 236 -4.65 -4.82 12.39
CA ILE A 236 -5.47 -5.33 13.49
C ILE A 236 -5.68 -4.22 14.51
N SER A 237 -6.95 -3.88 14.79
CA SER A 237 -7.30 -3.09 15.97
C SER A 237 -7.27 -4.00 17.20
N PRO A 238 -6.54 -3.65 18.27
CA PRO A 238 -6.96 -4.10 19.59
C PRO A 238 -8.28 -3.38 19.90
N GLU A 239 -9.39 -4.12 20.02
CA GLU A 239 -10.57 -3.55 20.66
C GLU A 239 -10.15 -3.09 22.06
N ASN A 240 -10.41 -1.82 22.37
CA ASN A 240 -10.22 -1.28 23.69
C ASN A 240 -10.97 -2.17 24.69
N SER A 241 -10.21 -2.84 25.56
CA SER A 241 -10.71 -3.42 26.79
C SER A 241 -11.16 -2.30 27.73
N SER A 242 -12.30 -1.68 27.45
CA SER A 242 -13.17 -0.97 28.40
C SER A 242 -14.36 -0.39 27.64
N ALA A 243 -15.42 -1.20 27.52
CA ALA A 243 -16.76 -0.68 27.27
C ALA A 243 -17.19 0.13 28.50
N SER A 244 -16.90 1.44 28.52
CA SER A 244 -17.68 2.36 29.33
C SER A 244 -18.94 2.68 28.55
N LYS A 245 -20.04 2.05 28.98
CA LYS A 245 -21.40 2.54 28.71
C LYS A 245 -21.44 4.01 29.14
N ASP A 246 -21.71 4.92 28.21
CA ASP A 246 -22.56 6.04 28.52
C ASP A 246 -23.39 6.39 27.29
N THR A 247 -24.68 6.10 27.45
CA THR A 247 -25.77 6.72 26.73
C THR A 247 -25.67 8.22 26.88
N ASP A 248 -25.49 8.97 25.80
CA ASP A 248 -26.39 10.10 25.61
C ASP A 248 -26.60 10.50 24.16
N THR A 249 -27.83 10.92 23.94
CA THR A 249 -28.43 11.31 22.69
C THR A 249 -28.31 12.83 22.50
N ARG A 250 -28.34 13.25 21.21
CA ARG A 250 -28.76 14.57 20.65
C ARG A 250 -27.65 15.49 20.12
N PHE A 251 -27.91 15.89 18.86
CA PHE A 251 -27.77 17.20 18.19
C PHE A 251 -27.25 16.96 16.76
N ASP A 252 -28.08 16.80 15.72
CA ASP A 252 -29.09 17.66 15.06
C ASP A 252 -28.52 18.35 13.80
N LYS A 253 -29.38 18.38 12.79
CA LYS A 253 -29.14 18.64 11.38
C LYS A 253 -29.09 20.15 11.13
N ASN A 254 -28.02 20.65 10.51
CA ASN A 254 -27.94 21.75 9.53
C ASN A 254 -26.52 22.35 9.53
N ALA A 255 -25.85 22.28 8.37
CA ALA A 255 -24.50 22.80 8.07
C ALA A 255 -24.48 24.35 7.91
N PRO A 256 -23.39 25.04 7.45
CA PRO A 256 -21.94 24.75 7.34
C PRO A 256 -21.00 25.92 7.82
N ALA A 257 -19.68 25.71 7.64
CA ALA A 257 -18.56 26.68 7.56
C ALA A 257 -17.98 27.26 8.87
N ASP A 258 -16.96 26.62 9.44
CA ASP A 258 -15.56 27.03 9.25
C ASP A 258 -14.64 25.98 9.88
N MET A 259 -13.70 25.45 9.09
CA MET A 259 -12.89 24.29 9.44
C MET A 259 -11.74 24.70 10.38
N PHE A 260 -11.99 24.47 11.68
CA PHE A 260 -11.07 24.30 12.83
C PHE A 260 -10.70 25.53 13.68
N SER A 261 -11.12 25.47 14.97
CA SER A 261 -10.37 25.68 16.25
C SER A 261 -11.28 26.31 17.34
N PRO A 262 -11.07 26.18 18.67
CA PRO A 262 -10.16 25.36 19.48
C PRO A 262 -10.91 24.47 20.52
N ILE A 263 -10.26 23.43 21.06
CA ILE A 263 -10.77 22.74 22.26
C ILE A 263 -10.28 23.48 23.51
N VAL A 264 -11.21 24.10 24.24
CA VAL A 264 -11.00 24.58 25.61
C VAL A 264 -11.13 23.39 26.55
N ALA A 265 -10.03 22.95 27.14
CA ALA A 265 -10.02 21.93 28.19
C ALA A 265 -10.45 22.54 29.54
N LYS A 266 -11.35 21.86 30.28
CA LYS A 266 -11.59 22.14 31.70
C LYS A 266 -10.64 21.35 32.60
N LYS A 267 -10.11 22.06 33.59
CA LYS A 267 -9.13 21.65 34.62
C LYS A 267 -9.57 20.43 35.46
N GLY A 268 -8.63 19.52 35.70
CA GLY A 268 -8.64 18.54 36.79
C GLY A 268 -7.21 18.10 37.13
N THR A 269 -6.75 18.45 38.33
CA THR A 269 -5.41 18.21 38.92
C THR A 269 -5.34 16.85 39.67
N PRO A 270 -4.16 16.38 40.16
CA PRO A 270 -3.22 15.54 39.45
C PRO A 270 -3.05 14.14 40.08
N SER A 271 -2.77 13.11 39.27
CA SER A 271 -2.07 11.92 39.76
C SER A 271 -0.91 11.63 38.82
N ARG A 272 0.30 11.58 39.38
CA ARG A 272 1.58 11.51 38.68
C ARG A 272 1.77 10.13 38.02
N PRO A 273 1.76 10.00 36.68
CA PRO A 273 2.19 8.78 36.02
C PRO A 273 3.63 8.97 35.51
N LYS A 274 4.43 7.91 35.63
CA LYS A 274 5.78 7.84 35.05
C LYS A 274 5.75 8.21 33.55
N PRO A 275 6.72 8.96 33.03
CA PRO A 275 6.75 9.31 31.61
C PRO A 275 6.98 8.03 30.81
N ARG A 276 5.93 7.57 30.13
CA ARG A 276 6.09 6.73 28.94
C ARG A 276 6.39 7.69 27.79
N PRO A 277 7.33 7.38 26.88
CA PRO A 277 7.48 8.19 25.67
C PRO A 277 6.13 8.19 24.94
N ILE A 278 5.57 9.38 24.81
CA ILE A 278 4.35 9.65 24.04
C ILE A 278 4.78 9.58 22.59
N GLY A 279 4.91 8.35 22.06
CA GLY A 279 4.75 8.14 20.65
C GLY A 279 3.32 8.51 20.33
N THR A 280 3.11 9.55 19.54
CA THR A 280 1.83 9.81 18.89
C THR A 280 1.33 8.50 18.30
N PRO A 281 0.19 7.95 18.74
CA PRO A 281 -0.44 6.88 17.99
C PRO A 281 -0.92 7.54 16.70
N THR A 282 -0.14 7.40 15.62
CA THR A 282 -0.70 7.53 14.29
C THR A 282 -1.95 6.66 14.29
N LYS A 283 -3.14 7.27 14.17
CA LYS A 283 -4.42 6.57 14.04
C LYS A 283 -4.33 5.68 12.79
N THR A 284 -3.77 4.49 12.93
CA THR A 284 -3.68 3.48 11.87
C THR A 284 -4.92 2.61 11.89
N LEU A 285 -6.08 3.24 11.77
CA LEU A 285 -7.35 2.58 11.51
C LEU A 285 -8.03 3.34 10.38
N LEU A 286 -7.84 2.89 9.15
CA LEU A 286 -8.79 3.19 8.09
C LEU A 286 -9.94 2.19 8.28
N ALA A 287 -11.09 2.71 8.71
CA ALA A 287 -12.33 1.95 8.68
C ALA A 287 -12.65 1.68 7.21
N PHE A 288 -12.65 0.40 6.83
CA PHE A 288 -12.71 -0.02 5.44
C PHE A 288 -14.00 0.42 4.70
N ASP A 289 -15.10 0.66 5.42
CA ASP A 289 -16.42 0.91 4.82
C ASP A 289 -16.49 2.21 4.01
N GLU A 290 -15.60 3.17 4.27
CA GLU A 290 -15.58 4.47 3.59
C GLU A 290 -14.71 4.49 2.31
N HIS A 291 -14.09 3.37 1.94
CA HIS A 291 -13.03 3.34 0.93
C HIS A 291 -13.20 2.26 -0.14
N LEU A 292 -14.45 1.87 -0.39
CA LEU A 292 -14.84 0.93 -1.44
C LEU A 292 -15.56 1.70 -2.56
N TYR A 293 -14.98 1.73 -3.77
CA TYR A 293 -15.41 2.59 -4.89
C TYR A 293 -15.88 1.77 -6.10
N ASP A 294 -16.86 2.28 -6.85
CA ASP A 294 -17.44 1.64 -8.04
C ASP A 294 -17.00 2.34 -9.33
N ALA A 295 -16.08 1.72 -10.07
CA ALA A 295 -15.64 2.19 -11.39
C ALA A 295 -16.23 1.35 -12.54
N ARG A 296 -17.29 0.57 -12.31
CA ARG A 296 -17.90 -0.28 -13.35
C ARG A 296 -18.61 0.53 -14.43
N LYS A 297 -19.00 1.77 -14.13
CA LYS A 297 -19.77 2.64 -15.06
C LYS A 297 -19.18 4.04 -15.21
N THR A 298 -18.21 4.40 -14.37
CA THR A 298 -17.60 5.72 -14.37
C THR A 298 -16.19 5.61 -14.96
N PRO A 299 -15.88 6.27 -16.08
CA PRO A 299 -14.51 6.36 -16.58
C PRO A 299 -13.60 6.94 -15.49
N PHE A 300 -12.42 6.34 -15.31
CA PHE A 300 -11.50 6.74 -14.25
C PHE A 300 -10.07 6.77 -14.81
N ASP A 301 -9.39 7.88 -14.63
CA ASP A 301 -7.99 8.02 -15.01
C ASP A 301 -7.09 7.82 -13.79
N PHE A 302 -6.34 6.71 -13.76
CA PHE A 302 -5.49 6.39 -12.62
C PHE A 302 -4.35 7.40 -12.42
N GLU A 303 -3.93 8.13 -13.45
CA GLU A 303 -2.87 9.13 -13.32
C GLU A 303 -3.38 10.41 -12.65
N PHE A 304 -4.60 10.85 -12.97
CA PHE A 304 -5.12 12.15 -12.53
C PHE A 304 -6.18 12.07 -11.43
N ASP A 305 -6.95 10.98 -11.35
CA ASP A 305 -8.11 10.88 -10.47
C ASP A 305 -7.82 10.16 -9.15
N LEU A 306 -6.72 9.41 -9.01
CA LEU A 306 -6.35 8.72 -7.76
C LEU A 306 -6.32 9.65 -6.53
N PRO A 307 -5.72 10.86 -6.58
CA PRO A 307 -5.73 11.78 -5.44
C PRO A 307 -7.12 12.27 -5.05
N ARG A 308 -8.12 12.10 -5.93
CA ARG A 308 -9.49 12.63 -5.80
C ARG A 308 -10.53 11.52 -5.85
N ILE A 309 -10.13 10.26 -5.62
CA ILE A 309 -10.93 9.05 -5.83
C ILE A 309 -12.34 9.13 -5.24
N SER A 310 -12.48 9.66 -4.03
CA SER A 310 -13.76 9.79 -3.33
C SER A 310 -14.73 10.81 -3.92
N THR A 311 -14.22 11.74 -4.74
CA THR A 311 -15.03 12.74 -5.44
C THR A 311 -15.41 12.32 -6.86
N VAL A 312 -14.59 11.44 -7.47
CA VAL A 312 -14.76 11.01 -8.86
C VAL A 312 -15.59 9.73 -8.94
N LEU A 313 -15.33 8.77 -8.04
CA LEU A 313 -16.02 7.48 -8.04
C LEU A 313 -17.10 7.43 -6.96
N PRO A 314 -18.30 6.93 -7.29
CA PRO A 314 -19.30 6.62 -6.28
C PRO A 314 -18.83 5.46 -5.39
N SER A 315 -19.36 5.38 -4.17
CA SER A 315 -19.13 4.23 -3.30
C SER A 315 -19.74 2.96 -3.91
N PHE A 316 -19.02 1.85 -3.79
CA PHE A 316 -19.55 0.52 -4.12
C PHE A 316 -20.22 -0.08 -2.89
N THR A 317 -21.43 -0.61 -3.07
CA THR A 317 -22.25 -1.17 -1.99
C THR A 317 -22.27 -2.69 -2.03
N GLY A 318 -22.09 -3.32 -0.86
CA GLY A 318 -22.12 -4.77 -0.69
C GLY A 318 -20.75 -5.42 -0.79
N ASP A 319 -20.71 -6.75 -0.65
CA ASP A 319 -19.47 -7.51 -0.78
C ASP A 319 -19.04 -7.62 -2.25
N ILE A 320 -17.73 -7.64 -2.46
CA ILE A 320 -17.13 -7.82 -3.78
C ILE A 320 -17.31 -9.29 -4.20
N PRO A 321 -18.01 -9.58 -5.30
CA PRO A 321 -18.18 -10.95 -5.76
C PRO A 321 -16.84 -11.63 -6.11
N PHE A 322 -16.77 -12.95 -5.90
CA PHE A 322 -15.71 -13.79 -6.46
C PHE A 322 -15.57 -13.55 -7.96
N SER A 323 -14.34 -13.61 -8.50
CA SER A 323 -14.03 -13.35 -9.90
C SER A 323 -14.26 -11.90 -10.36
N SER A 324 -14.35 -10.94 -9.44
CA SER A 324 -14.38 -9.52 -9.82
C SER A 324 -12.99 -9.03 -10.25
N PHE A 325 -12.96 -8.09 -11.20
CA PHE A 325 -11.76 -7.31 -11.47
C PHE A 325 -11.75 -6.14 -10.50
N ILE A 326 -10.75 -6.10 -9.63
CA ILE A 326 -10.59 -5.03 -8.65
C ILE A 326 -9.20 -4.41 -8.76
N VAL A 327 -9.09 -3.18 -8.27
CA VAL A 327 -7.84 -2.49 -8.05
C VAL A 327 -7.72 -2.19 -6.57
N VAL A 328 -6.62 -2.60 -5.96
CA VAL A 328 -6.38 -2.43 -4.53
C VAL A 328 -5.32 -1.36 -4.33
N GLY A 329 -5.63 -0.36 -3.51
CA GLY A 329 -4.67 0.59 -2.97
C GLY A 329 -4.20 0.14 -1.60
N TYR A 330 -2.89 0.00 -1.40
CA TYR A 330 -2.32 -0.53 -0.16
C TYR A 330 -0.94 0.04 0.14
N THR A 331 -0.52 0.00 1.40
CA THR A 331 0.89 0.21 1.77
C THR A 331 1.60 -1.14 1.84
N ALA A 332 2.88 -1.15 1.48
CA ALA A 332 3.75 -2.32 1.62
C ALA A 332 4.77 -2.09 2.74
N SER A 333 4.94 -3.09 3.59
CA SER A 333 5.92 -3.06 4.69
C SER A 333 6.49 -4.45 4.94
N THR A 334 7.74 -4.54 5.38
CA THR A 334 8.32 -5.80 5.84
C THR A 334 8.44 -5.86 7.36
N TYR A 335 8.42 -7.05 7.92
CA TYR A 335 8.69 -7.30 9.34
C TYR A 335 9.30 -8.68 9.55
N ASN A 336 10.13 -8.83 10.58
CA ASN A 336 10.73 -10.11 10.91
C ASN A 336 9.79 -10.94 11.80
N GLY A 337 9.50 -12.17 11.39
CA GLY A 337 8.51 -13.02 12.06
C GLY A 337 8.86 -14.50 11.94
N ALA A 338 8.25 -15.30 12.82
CA ALA A 338 8.32 -16.76 12.71
C ALA A 338 7.63 -17.26 11.44
N LEU A 339 8.21 -18.23 10.75
CA LEU A 339 7.56 -18.93 9.64
C LEU A 339 6.66 -20.06 10.18
N GLY A 340 5.34 -20.00 10.00
CA GLY A 340 4.46 -21.14 10.35
C GLY A 340 4.60 -21.68 11.79
N GLY A 341 4.95 -20.83 12.77
CA GLY A 341 5.22 -21.23 14.16
C GLY A 341 6.59 -21.87 14.40
N SER A 342 7.51 -21.79 13.43
CA SER A 342 8.94 -22.13 13.56
C SER A 342 9.68 -21.13 14.46
N THR A 343 10.85 -21.51 14.97
CA THR A 343 11.80 -20.59 15.62
C THR A 343 12.60 -19.77 14.61
N GLU A 344 12.64 -20.20 13.34
CA GLU A 344 13.30 -19.49 12.25
C GLU A 344 12.63 -18.14 12.00
N ARG A 345 13.46 -17.09 11.92
CA ARG A 345 13.03 -15.73 11.63
C ARG A 345 13.20 -15.47 10.14
N VAL A 346 12.08 -15.16 9.49
CA VAL A 346 12.05 -14.79 8.08
C VAL A 346 11.46 -13.39 7.92
N THR A 347 11.76 -12.75 6.79
CA THR A 347 11.23 -11.43 6.45
C THR A 347 9.86 -11.59 5.79
N HIS A 348 8.82 -11.11 6.46
CA HIS A 348 7.46 -11.14 5.93
C HIS A 348 7.15 -9.85 5.19
N LEU A 349 6.39 -9.94 4.09
CA LEU A 349 5.77 -8.83 3.38
C LEU A 349 4.31 -8.68 3.82
N GLY A 350 3.99 -7.55 4.43
CA GLY A 350 2.64 -7.13 4.77
C GLY A 350 2.10 -6.13 3.74
N CYS A 351 0.91 -6.41 3.21
CA CYS A 351 0.16 -5.52 2.32
C CYS A 351 -1.06 -4.97 3.07
N ASN A 352 -0.96 -3.72 3.55
CA ASN A 352 -2.03 -3.10 4.33
C ASN A 352 -2.97 -2.32 3.42
N VAL A 353 -4.19 -2.82 3.24
CA VAL A 353 -5.19 -2.20 2.35
C VAL A 353 -5.64 -0.82 2.86
N ILE A 354 -5.80 0.12 1.94
CA ILE A 354 -6.29 1.49 2.17
C ILE A 354 -7.67 1.64 1.51
N TRP A 355 -7.78 1.26 0.23
CA TRP A 355 -9.01 1.37 -0.56
C TRP A 355 -9.11 0.26 -1.62
N ILE A 356 -10.31 0.04 -2.14
CA ILE A 356 -10.55 -0.84 -3.29
C ILE A 356 -11.45 -0.13 -4.31
N ILE A 357 -11.10 -0.27 -5.59
CA ILE A 357 -11.95 0.09 -6.72
C ILE A 357 -12.46 -1.20 -7.38
N VAL A 358 -13.77 -1.32 -7.55
CA VAL A 358 -14.40 -2.40 -8.31
C VAL A 358 -14.58 -1.95 -9.75
N CYS A 359 -13.83 -2.52 -10.69
CA CYS A 359 -13.90 -2.16 -12.12
C CYS A 359 -14.78 -3.11 -12.93
N GLY A 360 -15.01 -4.32 -12.42
CA GLY A 360 -15.85 -5.32 -13.08
C GLY A 360 -16.32 -6.38 -12.09
N THR A 361 -17.57 -6.79 -12.19
CA THR A 361 -18.15 -7.89 -11.40
C THR A 361 -18.74 -8.92 -12.35
N PRO A 362 -18.58 -10.23 -12.13
CA PRO A 362 -19.25 -11.22 -12.97
C PRO A 362 -20.75 -11.00 -12.95
N THR A 363 -21.41 -11.29 -14.08
CA THR A 363 -22.86 -11.36 -14.09
C THR A 363 -23.25 -12.54 -13.20
N LEU A 364 -23.86 -12.27 -12.04
CA LEU A 364 -24.43 -13.33 -11.22
C LEU A 364 -25.32 -14.20 -12.12
N ARG A 365 -24.95 -15.46 -12.33
CA ARG A 365 -25.91 -16.45 -12.83
C ARG A 365 -26.96 -16.56 -11.74
N ARG A 366 -28.11 -15.93 -11.95
CA ARG A 366 -29.31 -16.18 -11.14
C ARG A 366 -29.73 -17.63 -11.29
#